data_AF-A0A212KHQ5-F1
#
_entry.id   AF-A0A212KHQ5-F1
#
_cell.length_a   1.000
_cell.length_b   1.000
_cell.length_c   1.000
_cell.angle_alpha   90.00
_cell.angle_beta   90.00
_cell.angle_gamma   90.00
#
_symmetry.space_group_name_H-M   'P 1'
#
loop_
_entity.id
_entity.type
_entity.pdbx_description
1 polymer ?
#
loop_
_entity_poly.entity_id
_entity_poly.type
_entity_poly.pdbx_seq_one_letter_code
_entity_poly.pdbx_strand_id
1 'polypeptide(L)'
;MSSSTNFSAPPRRHCEPVHRLARQSAPLPNEYRRCPAIKKLLCVLLTLLLALSLAAPALALDLYVDTKKIETDVPPVVVDNRTLVPLRAIFEALNATLDWDGETQTVTASRGDIQISLQIGSTTAIVNGEEKTLDVAAQGIQGRTMVPARFVSEALNCSVTWDGNTLTVAVADELNGQEIYVTPTGKKYHFSDSCNGGHYYEATLAEAMGRGLTPCEKCVLKNP
;
A
#
# COMPACT_ATOMS: atom_id res chain seq x y z
N MET A 1 42.57 -49.28 -1.05
CA MET A 1 43.00 -49.43 -2.46
C MET A 1 43.18 -48.04 -3.03
N SER A 2 44.43 -47.57 -2.99
CA SER A 2 44.90 -46.29 -3.52
C SER A 2 45.31 -46.49 -4.97
N SER A 3 44.98 -45.56 -5.86
CA SER A 3 45.61 -45.51 -7.19
C SER A 3 45.78 -44.06 -7.62
N SER A 4 46.97 -43.53 -7.28
CA SER A 4 47.57 -42.33 -7.84
C SER A 4 48.19 -42.66 -9.19
N THR A 5 48.07 -41.79 -10.19
CA THR A 5 48.97 -41.82 -11.35
C THR A 5 49.43 -40.42 -11.72
N ASN A 6 50.70 -40.18 -11.39
CA ASN A 6 51.59 -39.17 -11.96
C ASN A 6 51.70 -39.34 -13.49
N PHE A 7 51.93 -38.23 -14.21
CA PHE A 7 52.60 -38.31 -15.50
C PHE A 7 53.63 -37.19 -15.68
N SER A 8 54.84 -37.62 -15.99
CA SER A 8 56.08 -36.85 -16.10
C SER A 8 56.15 -35.97 -17.35
N ALA A 9 56.92 -34.89 -17.24
CA ALA A 9 57.25 -33.96 -18.31
C ALA A 9 58.33 -34.49 -19.29
N PRO A 10 58.27 -34.13 -20.59
CA PRO A 10 59.36 -34.34 -21.56
C PRO A 10 60.09 -33.01 -21.91
N PRO A 11 61.20 -33.05 -22.68
CA PRO A 11 62.39 -32.22 -22.45
C PRO A 11 62.48 -30.92 -23.26
N ARG A 12 63.40 -30.04 -22.82
CA ARG A 12 63.79 -28.76 -23.45
C ARG A 12 64.40 -28.96 -24.85
N ARG A 13 64.11 -28.05 -25.78
CA ARG A 13 64.92 -27.78 -26.98
C ARG A 13 65.15 -26.29 -27.20
N HIS A 14 66.28 -26.03 -27.86
CA HIS A 14 66.99 -24.77 -28.04
C HIS A 14 66.24 -23.66 -28.78
N CYS A 15 66.67 -22.43 -28.48
CA CYS A 15 66.42 -21.23 -29.26
C CYS A 15 67.32 -21.17 -30.51
N GLU A 16 66.76 -20.77 -31.64
CA GLU A 16 67.46 -20.01 -32.69
C GLU A 16 66.57 -18.82 -33.13
N PRO A 17 67.15 -17.71 -33.62
CA PRO A 17 66.42 -16.48 -33.91
C PRO A 17 66.01 -16.43 -35.39
N VAL A 18 64.74 -16.15 -35.68
CA VAL A 18 64.29 -15.88 -37.06
C VAL A 18 63.74 -14.46 -37.17
N HIS A 19 64.58 -13.63 -37.77
CA HIS A 19 64.33 -12.43 -38.56
C HIS A 19 62.93 -11.80 -38.53
N ARG A 20 62.93 -10.58 -37.98
CA ARG A 20 62.02 -9.45 -38.20
C ARG A 20 61.55 -9.36 -39.66
N LEU A 21 60.27 -9.63 -39.90
CA LEU A 21 59.52 -9.13 -41.05
C LEU A 21 58.45 -8.17 -40.52
N ALA A 22 58.64 -6.88 -40.79
CA ALA A 22 57.66 -5.84 -40.55
C ALA A 22 56.42 -6.10 -41.43
N ARG A 23 55.35 -6.63 -40.85
CA ARG A 23 54.02 -6.57 -41.47
C ARG A 23 53.45 -5.19 -41.22
N GLN A 24 53.53 -4.33 -42.23
CA GLN A 24 52.68 -3.15 -42.32
C GLN A 24 51.23 -3.62 -42.48
N SER A 25 50.47 -3.59 -41.40
CA SER A 25 49.01 -3.70 -41.47
C SER A 25 48.47 -2.40 -42.05
N ALA A 26 47.96 -2.45 -43.28
CA ALA A 26 47.19 -1.36 -43.86
C ALA A 26 46.03 -0.98 -42.92
N PRO A 27 45.77 0.32 -42.67
CA PRO A 27 44.62 0.75 -41.90
C PRO A 27 43.32 0.41 -42.65
N LEU A 28 42.34 -0.11 -41.91
CA LEU A 28 40.98 -0.34 -42.42
C LEU A 28 40.38 0.99 -42.92
N PRO A 29 39.63 0.98 -44.05
CA PRO A 29 38.97 2.18 -44.52
C PRO A 29 37.91 2.63 -43.50
N ASN A 30 38.11 3.84 -42.97
CA ASN A 30 37.16 4.53 -42.12
C ASN A 30 35.98 5.04 -42.96
N GLU A 31 35.03 4.14 -43.21
CA GLU A 31 33.75 4.46 -43.86
C GLU A 31 32.57 4.47 -42.88
N TYR A 32 32.79 4.74 -41.58
CA TYR A 32 31.69 5.19 -40.73
C TYR A 32 31.41 6.67 -40.99
N ARG A 33 30.78 6.91 -42.16
CA ARG A 33 30.24 8.21 -42.54
C ARG A 33 29.40 8.74 -41.39
N ARG A 34 29.81 9.91 -40.90
CA ARG A 34 29.02 10.75 -40.01
C ARG A 34 27.73 11.14 -40.74
N CYS A 35 26.70 10.31 -40.68
CA CYS A 35 25.34 10.71 -41.06
C CYS A 35 24.78 11.58 -39.91
N PRO A 36 24.68 12.91 -40.06
CA PRO A 36 24.12 13.78 -39.03
C PRO A 36 22.66 13.40 -38.70
N ALA A 37 21.97 12.74 -39.63
CA ALA A 37 20.64 12.18 -39.45
C ALA A 37 20.60 11.10 -38.35
N ILE A 38 21.60 10.23 -38.25
CA ILE A 38 21.62 9.11 -37.28
C ILE A 38 21.85 9.63 -35.86
N LYS A 39 22.73 10.63 -35.68
CA LYS A 39 22.92 11.29 -34.37
C LYS A 39 21.68 12.06 -33.92
N LYS A 40 20.99 12.75 -34.84
CA LYS A 40 19.72 13.43 -34.55
C LYS A 40 18.61 12.45 -34.21
N LEU A 41 18.53 11.33 -34.93
CA LEU A 41 17.55 10.28 -34.65
C LEU A 41 17.81 9.62 -33.29
N LEU A 42 19.07 9.38 -32.92
CA LEU A 42 19.45 8.82 -31.62
C LEU A 42 19.14 9.77 -30.47
N CYS A 43 19.39 11.08 -30.62
CA CYS A 43 19.01 12.08 -29.63
C CYS A 43 17.49 12.22 -29.48
N VAL A 44 16.74 12.21 -30.59
CA VAL A 44 15.26 12.27 -30.56
C VAL A 44 14.68 11.01 -29.91
N LEU A 45 15.22 9.82 -30.21
CA LEU A 45 14.80 8.58 -29.55
C LEU A 45 15.13 8.59 -28.05
N LEU A 46 16.30 9.12 -27.66
CA LEU A 46 16.71 9.21 -26.25
C LEU A 46 15.84 10.22 -25.47
N THR A 47 15.47 11.35 -26.08
CA THR A 47 14.52 12.30 -25.49
C THR A 47 13.10 11.75 -25.43
N LEU A 48 12.69 10.93 -26.41
CA LEU A 48 11.39 10.27 -26.40
C LEU A 48 11.32 9.16 -25.34
N LEU A 49 12.42 8.44 -25.11
CA LEU A 49 12.55 7.47 -24.01
C LEU A 49 12.51 8.14 -22.63
N LEU A 50 13.09 9.33 -22.49
CA LEU A 50 13.07 10.09 -21.24
C LEU A 50 11.70 10.73 -20.96
N ALA A 51 10.91 11.02 -22.00
CA ALA A 51 9.55 11.55 -21.90
C ALA A 51 8.49 10.47 -21.60
N LEU A 52 8.86 9.18 -21.69
CA LEU A 52 7.98 8.07 -21.34
C LEU A 52 8.18 7.66 -19.86
N SER A 53 8.01 8.62 -18.95
CA SER A 53 7.82 8.30 -17.54
C SER A 53 6.47 7.58 -17.41
N LEU A 54 6.48 6.26 -17.21
CA LEU A 54 5.30 5.55 -16.73
C LEU A 54 4.96 6.12 -15.35
N ALA A 55 3.96 7.00 -15.28
CA ALA A 55 3.27 7.24 -14.03
C ALA A 55 2.59 5.92 -13.66
N ALA A 56 3.21 5.16 -12.77
CA ALA A 56 2.52 4.02 -12.16
C ALA A 56 1.27 4.58 -11.47
N PRO A 57 0.09 3.97 -11.65
CA PRO A 57 -1.06 4.36 -10.85
C PRO A 57 -0.67 4.18 -9.39
N ALA A 58 -0.79 5.25 -8.61
CA ALA A 58 -0.77 5.11 -7.16
C ALA A 58 -1.88 4.11 -6.82
N LEU A 59 -1.52 3.00 -6.17
CA LEU A 59 -2.51 2.07 -5.65
C LEU A 59 -3.40 2.86 -4.69
N ALA A 60 -4.61 3.21 -5.14
CA ALA A 60 -5.58 3.92 -4.33
C ALA A 60 -6.14 2.90 -3.34
N LEU A 61 -5.89 3.13 -2.05
CA LEU A 61 -6.55 2.39 -0.98
C LEU A 61 -7.93 3.01 -0.77
N ASP A 62 -8.96 2.18 -0.87
CA ASP A 62 -10.33 2.62 -0.61
C ASP A 62 -10.58 2.66 0.91
N LEU A 63 -11.35 3.66 1.35
CA LEU A 63 -11.77 3.82 2.74
C LEU A 63 -13.30 3.82 2.81
N TYR A 64 -13.86 2.94 3.63
CA TYR A 64 -15.29 2.89 3.92
C TYR A 64 -15.55 3.12 5.40
N VAL A 65 -16.60 3.88 5.68
CA VAL A 65 -17.19 4.01 7.02
C VAL A 65 -18.65 3.57 6.90
N ASP A 66 -18.98 2.51 7.61
CA ASP A 66 -20.16 1.67 7.45
C ASP A 66 -20.35 1.24 5.99
N THR A 67 -21.36 1.77 5.31
CA THR A 67 -21.64 1.47 3.90
C THR A 67 -21.16 2.57 2.94
N LYS A 68 -20.61 3.67 3.48
CA LYS A 68 -20.27 4.86 2.73
C LYS A 68 -18.78 4.88 2.39
N LYS A 69 -18.47 5.06 1.10
CA LYS A 69 -17.11 5.35 0.65
C LYS A 69 -16.71 6.76 1.07
N ILE A 70 -15.56 6.90 1.72
CA ILE A 70 -14.98 8.16 2.15
C ILE A 70 -13.87 8.52 1.18
N GLU A 71 -14.06 9.62 0.45
CA GLU A 71 -13.03 10.19 -0.39
C GLU A 71 -11.98 10.87 0.48
N THR A 72 -10.71 10.53 0.25
CA THR A 72 -9.58 11.08 0.99
C THR A 72 -8.56 11.63 0.00
N ASP A 73 -7.97 12.76 0.33
CA ASP A 73 -6.93 13.36 -0.48
C ASP A 73 -5.56 12.71 -0.28
N VAL A 74 -5.37 12.11 0.90
CA VAL A 74 -4.25 11.20 1.20
C VAL A 74 -4.83 9.82 1.52
N PRO A 75 -4.63 8.81 0.66
CA PRO A 75 -5.16 7.47 0.90
C PRO A 75 -4.46 6.82 2.12
N PRO A 76 -5.03 5.74 2.68
CA PRO A 76 -4.33 4.89 3.63
C PRO A 76 -2.93 4.48 3.12
N VAL A 77 -1.98 4.28 4.03
CA VAL A 77 -0.60 3.88 3.69
C VAL A 77 -0.13 2.78 4.63
N VAL A 78 0.78 1.91 4.16
CA VAL A 78 1.40 0.90 5.03
C VAL A 78 2.78 1.41 5.46
N VAL A 79 2.98 1.55 6.78
CA VAL A 79 4.28 1.88 7.39
C VAL A 79 4.56 0.86 8.48
N ASP A 80 5.78 0.29 8.48
CA ASP A 80 6.21 -0.73 9.45
C ASP A 80 5.21 -1.88 9.64
N ASN A 81 4.65 -2.36 8.53
CA ASN A 81 3.64 -3.42 8.51
C ASN A 81 2.39 -3.08 9.35
N ARG A 82 2.03 -1.79 9.38
CA ARG A 82 0.78 -1.25 9.90
C ARG A 82 0.11 -0.37 8.86
N THR A 83 -1.19 -0.53 8.70
CA THR A 83 -2.00 0.36 7.88
C THR A 83 -2.31 1.62 8.67
N LEU A 84 -1.78 2.75 8.22
CA LEU A 84 -2.10 4.07 8.71
C LEU A 84 -3.22 4.67 7.87
N VAL A 85 -4.12 5.37 8.53
CA VAL A 85 -5.32 5.96 7.94
C VAL A 85 -5.41 7.44 8.30
N PRO A 86 -6.02 8.27 7.44
CA PRO A 86 -6.22 9.69 7.73
C PRO A 86 -7.19 9.86 8.90
N LEU A 87 -6.68 10.32 10.04
CA LEU A 87 -7.44 10.42 11.29
C LEU A 87 -8.70 11.27 11.08
N ARG A 88 -8.54 12.48 10.53
CA ARG A 88 -9.65 13.42 10.33
C ARG A 88 -10.79 12.83 9.50
N ALA A 89 -10.48 12.16 8.39
CA ALA A 89 -11.50 11.63 7.48
C ALA A 89 -12.38 10.59 8.17
N ILE A 90 -11.79 9.68 8.96
CA ILE A 90 -12.57 8.68 9.69
C ILE A 90 -13.36 9.34 10.82
N PHE A 91 -12.72 10.21 11.61
CA PHE A 91 -13.36 10.82 12.76
C PHE A 91 -14.54 11.73 12.38
N GLU A 92 -14.41 12.55 11.34
CA GLU A 92 -15.51 13.36 10.82
C GLU A 92 -16.64 12.48 10.26
N ALA A 93 -16.30 11.40 9.54
CA ALA A 93 -17.30 10.44 9.04
C ALA A 93 -18.06 9.74 10.18
N LEU A 94 -17.43 9.60 11.35
CA LEU A 94 -18.01 9.07 12.58
C LEU A 94 -18.60 10.17 13.48
N ASN A 95 -18.88 11.36 12.94
CA ASN A 95 -19.48 12.49 13.64
C ASN A 95 -18.68 13.00 14.85
N ALA A 96 -17.36 12.78 14.88
CA ALA A 96 -16.48 13.38 15.87
C ALA A 96 -16.09 14.81 15.45
N THR A 97 -15.93 15.69 16.44
CA THR A 97 -15.36 17.02 16.25
C THR A 97 -13.85 16.97 16.44
N LEU A 98 -13.09 17.71 15.65
CA LEU A 98 -11.63 17.76 15.75
C LEU A 98 -11.15 19.20 15.92
N ASP A 99 -10.11 19.34 16.74
CA ASP A 99 -9.34 20.56 16.91
C ASP A 99 -7.86 20.26 16.69
N TRP A 100 -7.15 21.24 16.14
CA TRP A 100 -5.72 21.12 15.81
C TRP A 100 -4.94 22.27 16.45
N ASP A 101 -4.01 21.91 17.31
CA ASP A 101 -3.01 22.82 17.84
C ASP A 101 -1.73 22.71 17.01
N GLY A 102 -1.45 23.76 16.22
CA GLY A 102 -0.28 23.84 15.36
C GLY A 102 1.03 24.12 16.11
N GLU A 103 0.99 24.66 17.33
CA GLU A 103 2.19 24.93 18.13
C GLU A 103 2.72 23.63 18.74
N THR A 104 1.81 22.83 19.30
CA THR A 104 2.17 21.56 19.95
C THR A 104 2.10 20.36 18.99
N GLN A 105 1.59 20.56 17.77
CA GLN A 105 1.31 19.50 16.80
C GLN A 105 0.35 18.43 17.34
N THR A 106 -0.69 18.87 18.05
CA THR A 106 -1.65 18.00 18.75
C THR A 106 -3.01 18.04 18.06
N VAL A 107 -3.54 16.86 17.76
CA VAL A 107 -4.94 16.67 17.39
C VAL A 107 -5.73 16.35 18.65
N THR A 108 -6.79 17.10 18.91
CA THR A 108 -7.81 16.75 19.89
C THR A 108 -9.08 16.37 19.15
N ALA A 109 -9.71 15.27 19.53
CA ALA A 109 -10.97 14.84 18.95
C ALA A 109 -11.98 14.46 20.03
N SER A 110 -13.25 14.73 19.78
CA SER A 110 -14.33 14.38 20.71
C SER A 110 -15.56 13.84 20.00
N ARG A 111 -16.15 12.78 20.56
CA ARG A 111 -17.39 12.16 20.08
C ARG A 111 -18.18 11.63 21.27
N GLY A 112 -19.31 12.25 21.59
CA GLY A 112 -20.05 11.95 22.81
C GLY A 112 -19.15 12.12 24.04
N ASP A 113 -19.02 11.06 24.83
CA ASP A 113 -18.15 11.05 26.03
C ASP A 113 -16.69 10.66 25.73
N ILE A 114 -16.36 10.32 24.48
CA ILE A 114 -15.00 9.98 24.08
C ILE A 114 -14.22 11.26 23.79
N GLN A 115 -13.10 11.45 24.47
CA GLN A 115 -12.11 12.49 24.20
C GLN A 115 -10.75 11.84 23.90
N ILE A 116 -10.14 12.27 22.81
CA ILE A 116 -8.86 11.76 22.33
C ILE A 116 -7.92 12.95 22.16
N SER A 117 -6.70 12.84 22.69
CA SER A 117 -5.62 13.80 22.45
C SER A 117 -4.40 13.03 21.95
N LEU A 118 -3.86 13.46 20.81
CA LEU A 118 -2.78 12.77 20.12
C LEU A 118 -1.81 13.78 19.52
N GLN A 119 -0.54 13.66 19.89
CA GLN A 119 0.53 14.46 19.32
C GLN A 119 1.19 13.73 18.14
N ILE A 120 1.48 14.46 17.05
CA ILE A 120 2.25 13.90 15.93
C ILE A 120 3.66 13.53 16.41
N GLY A 121 4.16 12.37 15.96
CA GLY A 121 5.46 11.82 16.36
C GLY A 121 5.41 11.01 17.66
N SER A 122 4.31 11.06 18.41
CA SER A 122 4.13 10.29 19.63
C SER A 122 3.56 8.89 19.32
N THR A 123 4.06 7.88 20.05
CA THR A 123 3.44 6.56 20.16
C THR A 123 2.40 6.50 21.28
N THR A 124 2.15 7.60 21.97
CA THR A 124 1.19 7.68 23.08
C THR A 124 0.08 8.66 22.72
N ALA A 125 -1.16 8.20 22.88
CA ALA A 125 -2.37 9.02 22.87
C ALA A 125 -3.02 9.01 24.24
N ILE A 126 -3.79 10.05 24.55
CA ILE A 126 -4.68 10.09 25.70
C ILE A 126 -6.10 9.83 25.21
N VAL A 127 -6.78 8.83 25.76
CA VAL A 127 -8.18 8.51 25.48
C VAL A 127 -8.94 8.53 26.80
N ASN A 128 -9.89 9.44 26.96
CA ASN A 128 -10.67 9.65 28.20
C ASN A 128 -9.79 9.83 29.45
N GLY A 129 -8.64 10.48 29.30
CA GLY A 129 -7.68 10.70 30.39
C GLY A 129 -6.73 9.52 30.64
N GLU A 130 -6.88 8.39 29.94
CA GLU A 130 -5.97 7.24 30.03
C GLU A 130 -4.96 7.24 28.88
N GLU A 131 -3.71 6.87 29.18
CA GLU A 131 -2.70 6.65 28.15
C GLU A 131 -2.97 5.35 27.36
N LYS A 132 -2.95 5.46 26.03
CA LYS A 132 -3.01 4.35 25.08
C LYS A 132 -1.78 4.39 24.18
N THR A 133 -1.13 3.24 24.02
CA THR A 133 0.06 3.10 23.16
C THR A 133 -0.36 2.72 21.74
N LEU A 134 0.17 3.43 20.76
CA LEU A 134 0.04 3.14 19.34
C LEU A 134 1.15 2.18 18.91
N ASP A 135 0.83 1.23 18.01
CA ASP A 135 1.83 0.33 17.41
C ASP A 135 2.92 1.08 16.62
N VAL A 136 2.53 2.18 15.98
CA VAL A 136 3.38 3.07 15.18
C VAL A 136 2.98 4.49 15.55
N ALA A 137 3.97 5.36 15.74
CA ALA A 137 3.74 6.75 16.09
C ALA A 137 2.80 7.43 15.09
N ALA A 138 2.00 8.39 15.55
CA ALA A 138 1.20 9.22 14.66
C ALA A 138 2.12 9.98 13.70
N GLN A 139 1.82 10.01 12.40
CA GLN A 139 2.69 10.62 11.40
C GLN A 139 1.99 11.75 10.66
N GLY A 140 2.72 12.83 10.41
CA GLY A 140 2.31 13.85 9.44
C GLY A 140 2.75 13.43 8.04
N ILE A 141 1.84 12.94 7.21
CA ILE A 141 2.14 12.53 5.82
C ILE A 141 1.33 13.42 4.87
N GLN A 142 2.03 14.12 3.97
CA GLN A 142 1.40 15.03 3.00
C GLN A 142 0.43 16.06 3.65
N GLY A 143 0.75 16.51 4.87
CA GLY A 143 -0.09 17.47 5.60
C GLY A 143 -1.35 16.85 6.23
N ARG A 144 -1.41 15.53 6.38
CA ARG A 144 -2.48 14.81 7.11
C ARG A 144 -1.90 14.05 8.29
N THR A 145 -2.64 14.02 9.39
CA THR A 145 -2.33 13.17 10.54
C THR A 145 -2.78 11.75 10.25
N MET A 146 -1.82 10.84 10.17
CA MET A 146 -1.99 9.43 9.86
C MET A 146 -1.78 8.61 11.13
N VAL A 147 -2.72 7.71 11.42
CA VAL A 147 -2.68 6.87 12.63
C VAL A 147 -2.94 5.41 12.32
N PRO A 148 -2.45 4.45 13.12
CA PRO A 148 -2.77 3.04 12.93
C PRO A 148 -4.29 2.80 12.96
N ALA A 149 -4.80 2.05 11.99
CA ALA A 149 -6.22 1.72 11.89
C ALA A 149 -6.75 1.02 13.17
N ARG A 150 -5.91 0.21 13.84
CA ARG A 150 -6.23 -0.42 15.12
C ARG A 150 -6.52 0.59 16.23
N PHE A 151 -5.72 1.65 16.34
CA PHE A 151 -5.95 2.69 17.34
C PHE A 151 -7.32 3.33 17.17
N VAL A 152 -7.74 3.58 15.93
CA VAL A 152 -9.07 4.13 15.63
C VAL A 152 -10.18 3.20 16.12
N SER A 153 -10.06 1.89 15.83
CA SER A 153 -10.98 0.84 16.29
C SER A 153 -11.15 0.85 17.80
N GLU A 154 -10.04 0.86 18.53
CA GLU A 154 -10.02 0.79 19.99
C GLU A 154 -10.49 2.09 20.65
N ALA A 155 -10.03 3.24 20.16
CA ALA A 155 -10.35 4.54 20.75
C ALA A 155 -11.81 4.93 20.56
N LEU A 156 -12.42 4.52 19.43
CA LEU A 156 -13.82 4.82 19.10
C LEU A 156 -14.76 3.62 19.31
N ASN A 157 -14.29 2.49 19.84
CA ASN A 157 -15.12 1.29 20.03
C ASN A 157 -15.89 0.89 18.75
N CYS A 158 -15.22 0.93 17.61
CA CYS A 158 -15.74 0.55 16.29
C CYS A 158 -14.93 -0.64 15.73
N SER A 159 -15.49 -1.36 14.75
CA SER A 159 -14.76 -2.45 14.08
C SER A 159 -14.00 -1.92 12.87
N VAL A 160 -12.72 -2.27 12.73
CA VAL A 160 -11.91 -1.88 11.56
C VAL A 160 -11.28 -3.11 10.92
N THR A 161 -11.43 -3.25 9.61
CA THR A 161 -10.82 -4.32 8.80
C THR A 161 -9.98 -3.71 7.69
N TRP A 162 -8.84 -4.34 7.41
CA TRP A 162 -8.06 -4.12 6.20
C TRP A 162 -8.08 -5.39 5.36
N ASP A 163 -8.45 -5.27 4.09
CA ASP A 163 -8.36 -6.35 3.12
C ASP A 163 -7.26 -6.04 2.10
N GLY A 164 -6.22 -6.89 2.08
CA GLY A 164 -5.07 -6.72 1.20
C GLY A 164 -5.30 -7.11 -0.26
N ASN A 165 -6.40 -7.83 -0.56
CA ASN A 165 -6.72 -8.21 -1.94
C ASN A 165 -7.41 -7.07 -2.69
N THR A 166 -8.32 -6.37 -2.01
CA THR A 166 -9.03 -5.21 -2.53
C THR A 166 -8.34 -3.89 -2.21
N LEU A 167 -7.35 -3.90 -1.30
CA LEU A 167 -6.70 -2.72 -0.76
C LEU A 167 -7.72 -1.76 -0.13
N THR A 168 -8.61 -2.32 0.69
CA THR A 168 -9.70 -1.58 1.33
C THR A 168 -9.52 -1.54 2.83
N VAL A 169 -9.68 -0.35 3.42
CA VAL A 169 -9.95 -0.20 4.85
C VAL A 169 -11.45 0.02 5.03
N ALA A 170 -12.08 -0.79 5.86
CA ALA A 170 -13.50 -0.66 6.20
C ALA A 170 -13.66 -0.50 7.71
N VAL A 171 -14.42 0.52 8.10
CA VAL A 171 -14.79 0.83 9.49
C VAL A 171 -16.28 0.56 9.62
N ALA A 172 -16.73 -0.12 10.67
CA ALA A 172 -18.14 -0.28 11.03
C ALA A 172 -18.38 0.27 12.44
N ASP A 173 -19.25 1.27 12.55
CA ASP A 173 -19.57 1.99 13.80
C ASP A 173 -21.04 1.81 14.18
N GLU A 174 -21.97 2.37 13.41
CA GLU A 174 -23.42 2.20 13.66
C GLU A 174 -23.85 0.73 13.59
N LEU A 175 -23.15 -0.04 12.75
CA LEU A 175 -23.40 -1.46 12.53
C LEU A 175 -22.35 -2.35 13.21
N ASN A 176 -21.62 -1.81 14.18
CA ASN A 176 -20.61 -2.56 14.93
C ASN A 176 -21.26 -3.72 15.69
N GLY A 177 -20.75 -4.94 15.49
CA GLY A 177 -21.30 -6.16 16.08
C GLY A 177 -22.59 -6.67 15.42
N GLN A 178 -23.11 -6.01 14.38
CA GLN A 178 -24.26 -6.52 13.65
C GLN A 178 -23.86 -7.75 12.83
N GLU A 179 -24.64 -8.82 12.95
CA GLU A 179 -24.47 -10.02 12.13
C GLU A 179 -24.82 -9.73 10.67
N ILE A 180 -23.87 -10.00 9.79
CA ILE A 180 -24.02 -9.91 8.33
C ILE A 180 -23.90 -11.29 7.73
N TYR A 181 -24.71 -11.58 6.72
CA TYR A 181 -24.74 -12.88 6.05
C TYR A 181 -24.20 -12.74 4.64
N VAL A 182 -23.21 -13.56 4.30
CA VAL A 182 -22.57 -13.53 2.97
C VAL A 182 -22.85 -14.80 2.20
N THR A 183 -23.15 -14.65 0.91
CA THR A 183 -23.35 -15.81 0.02
C THR A 183 -22.03 -16.53 -0.28
N PRO A 184 -22.04 -17.85 -0.55
CA PRO A 184 -20.84 -18.60 -0.96
C PRO A 184 -20.13 -18.02 -2.17
N THR A 185 -20.85 -17.32 -3.05
CA THR A 185 -20.27 -16.64 -4.21
C THR A 185 -19.36 -15.47 -3.83
N GLY A 186 -19.50 -14.93 -2.61
CA GLY A 186 -18.71 -13.81 -2.12
C GLY A 186 -18.88 -12.54 -2.96
N LYS A 187 -20.08 -12.28 -3.48
CA LYS A 187 -20.38 -11.05 -4.26
C LYS A 187 -21.31 -10.07 -3.54
N LYS A 188 -22.19 -10.61 -2.68
CA LYS A 188 -23.21 -9.85 -1.97
C LYS A 188 -23.26 -10.22 -0.50
N TYR A 189 -23.56 -9.22 0.33
CA TYR A 189 -23.88 -9.38 1.74
C TYR A 189 -25.36 -9.03 2.02
N HIS A 190 -25.88 -9.59 3.11
CA HIS A 190 -27.28 -9.56 3.49
C HIS A 190 -27.40 -9.21 4.98
N PHE A 191 -28.43 -8.44 5.34
CA PHE A 191 -28.76 -8.11 6.72
C PHE A 191 -29.71 -9.13 7.38
N SER A 192 -30.14 -10.17 6.65
CA SER A 192 -30.97 -11.26 7.16
C SER A 192 -30.60 -12.57 6.49
N ASP A 193 -30.47 -13.61 7.29
CA ASP A 193 -30.27 -15.03 6.93
C ASP A 193 -31.40 -15.63 6.10
N SER A 194 -32.61 -15.05 6.16
CA SER A 194 -33.78 -15.49 5.39
C SER A 194 -33.88 -14.85 4.00
N CYS A 195 -32.99 -13.90 3.68
CA CYS A 195 -33.15 -13.04 2.52
C CYS A 195 -32.85 -13.76 1.19
N ASN A 196 -33.90 -14.35 0.57
CA ASN A 196 -33.88 -15.11 -0.69
C ASN A 196 -33.52 -16.60 -0.54
N GLY A 197 -33.65 -17.18 0.66
CA GLY A 197 -33.61 -18.62 0.90
C GLY A 197 -32.30 -19.33 0.53
N GLY A 198 -31.18 -18.60 0.53
CA GLY A 198 -29.85 -19.13 0.20
C GLY A 198 -29.15 -19.80 1.39
N HIS A 199 -28.00 -20.39 1.10
CA HIS A 199 -27.00 -20.70 2.13
C HIS A 199 -26.13 -19.47 2.35
N TYR A 200 -25.89 -19.13 3.61
CA TYR A 200 -25.04 -18.02 4.00
C TYR A 200 -24.06 -18.46 5.07
N TYR A 201 -23.00 -17.69 5.24
CA TYR A 201 -22.16 -17.74 6.43
C TYR A 201 -22.15 -16.36 7.08
N GLU A 202 -21.94 -16.35 8.40
CA GLU A 202 -21.85 -15.15 9.21
C GLU A 202 -20.53 -14.41 8.95
N ALA A 203 -20.61 -13.08 8.95
CA ALA A 203 -19.50 -12.17 8.80
C ALA A 203 -19.85 -10.83 9.48
N THR A 204 -18.87 -9.96 9.61
CA THR A 204 -19.10 -8.56 10.00
C THR A 204 -19.28 -7.65 8.80
N LEU A 205 -19.86 -6.45 9.00
CA LEU A 205 -19.93 -5.45 7.93
C LEU A 205 -18.55 -5.02 7.46
N ALA A 206 -17.62 -4.78 8.39
CA ALA A 206 -16.26 -4.37 8.07
C ALA A 206 -15.55 -5.41 7.18
N GLU A 207 -15.73 -6.71 7.46
CA GLU A 207 -15.21 -7.78 6.60
C GLU A 207 -15.87 -7.81 5.22
N ALA A 208 -17.20 -7.64 5.15
CA ALA A 208 -17.92 -7.60 3.89
C ALA A 208 -17.46 -6.43 3.01
N MET A 209 -17.36 -5.23 3.59
CA MET A 209 -16.93 -4.03 2.89
C MET A 209 -15.44 -4.08 2.53
N GLY A 210 -14.60 -4.59 3.42
CA GLY A 210 -13.18 -4.85 3.15
C GLY A 210 -13.02 -5.71 1.91
N ARG A 211 -13.81 -6.78 1.79
CA ARG A 211 -13.81 -7.68 0.62
C ARG A 211 -14.48 -7.10 -0.63
N GLY A 212 -14.96 -5.84 -0.61
CA GLY A 212 -15.63 -5.19 -1.73
C GLY A 212 -17.00 -5.78 -2.04
N LEU A 213 -17.67 -6.39 -1.06
CA LEU A 213 -19.01 -6.94 -1.26
C LEU A 213 -20.05 -5.83 -1.37
N THR A 214 -21.07 -6.06 -2.18
CA THR A 214 -22.18 -5.12 -2.35
C THR A 214 -23.40 -5.56 -1.53
N PRO A 215 -24.23 -4.64 -1.03
CA PRO A 215 -25.45 -5.04 -0.33
C PRO A 215 -26.45 -5.71 -1.27
N CYS A 216 -27.23 -6.63 -0.74
CA CYS A 216 -28.43 -7.10 -1.42
C CYS A 216 -29.54 -6.03 -1.36
N GLU A 217 -29.91 -5.49 -2.53
CA GLU A 217 -30.96 -4.46 -2.69
C GLU A 217 -32.28 -4.79 -1.99
N LYS A 218 -32.65 -6.08 -1.91
CA LYS A 218 -33.89 -6.52 -1.27
C LYS A 218 -33.84 -6.46 0.27
N CYS A 219 -32.66 -6.58 0.87
CA CYS A 219 -32.52 -6.59 2.33
C CYS A 219 -32.22 -5.19 2.88
N VAL A 220 -31.60 -4.29 2.09
CA VAL A 220 -31.30 -2.89 2.49
C VAL A 220 -32.56 -2.12 2.86
N LEU A 221 -33.67 -2.34 2.16
CA LEU A 221 -34.92 -1.60 2.38
C LEU A 221 -35.65 -1.93 3.69
N LYS A 222 -35.15 -2.86 4.50
CA LYS A 222 -35.82 -3.32 5.73
C LYS A 222 -35.17 -2.83 7.02
N ASN A 223 -34.03 -2.15 6.95
CA ASN A 223 -33.34 -1.61 8.12
C ASN A 223 -33.16 -0.09 7.91
N PRO A 224 -33.99 0.76 8.53
CA PRO A 224 -33.77 2.21 8.55
C PRO A 224 -32.56 2.60 9.39
#